data_AF-A0ABC8WUW4-F1
#
_entry.id   AF-A0ABC8WUW4-F1
#
_cell.length_a   1.000
_cell.length_b   1.000
_cell.length_c   1.000
_cell.angle_alpha   90.00
_cell.angle_beta   90.00
_cell.angle_gamma   90.00
#
_symmetry.space_group_name_H-M   'P 1'
#
loop_
_entity.id
_entity.type
_entity.pdbx_description
1 polymer ?
#
loop_
_entity_poly.entity_id
_entity_poly.type
_entity_poly.pdbx_seq_one_letter_code
_entity_poly.pdbx_strand_id
1 'polypeptide(L)'
;MPGAAEAGRRPATASERRRMYRDLALSLRCGLRDAAAGFSFLRLRGLRALLRALRSAAADADGLGLFRDSQAIRDLQVIPVLFEHSLRRPAGDAVVTVAQVLGMEPAAVRIRSPATDSEVVLALRVLQGCCLLCPGCAAAAHRYDAVKVVLNILMTRGILEQRTCLDTLLALLVDCSENQMDFKEQDGLNKIADIVKDPNRDDNVRLKCSEFLLLYSGNAKEKYCSAASKSNIQEDLKKLFGEQCASFICSMNLFSSTLGSHVKQSELSFLAEQVLDYMQPY
;
A
#
# COMPACT_ATOMS: atom_id res chain seq x y z
N MET A 1 -25.34 35.72 21.79
CA MET A 1 -24.83 35.35 20.45
C MET A 1 -24.69 33.83 20.38
N PRO A 2 -25.69 33.10 19.88
CA PRO A 2 -25.64 31.63 19.85
C PRO A 2 -25.16 31.10 18.48
N GLY A 3 -24.16 30.23 18.55
CA GLY A 3 -24.01 28.98 17.77
C GLY A 3 -24.11 29.02 16.25
N ALA A 4 -22.97 29.17 15.57
CA ALA A 4 -22.81 28.67 14.21
C ALA A 4 -22.76 27.14 14.27
N ALA A 5 -23.88 26.48 13.98
CA ALA A 5 -23.95 25.05 13.77
C ALA A 5 -23.10 24.69 12.54
N GLU A 6 -22.22 23.71 12.68
CA GLU A 6 -21.57 23.05 11.55
C GLU A 6 -22.65 22.58 10.57
N ALA A 7 -22.67 23.20 9.39
CA ALA A 7 -23.57 22.83 8.31
C ALA A 7 -23.17 21.43 7.80
N GLY A 8 -23.72 20.39 8.41
CA GLY A 8 -23.62 19.02 7.94
C GLY A 8 -24.06 18.94 6.48
N ARG A 9 -23.14 18.52 5.60
CA ARG A 9 -23.37 18.40 4.16
C ARG A 9 -24.60 17.50 3.93
N ARG A 10 -25.59 18.01 3.20
CA ARG A 10 -26.82 17.25 2.88
C ARG A 10 -26.43 15.97 2.13
N PRO A 11 -26.97 14.79 2.51
CA PRO A 11 -26.71 13.55 1.79
C PRO A 11 -27.18 13.65 0.34
N ALA A 12 -26.39 13.08 -0.58
CA ALA A 12 -26.68 13.15 -2.01
C ALA A 12 -28.01 12.47 -2.34
N THR A 13 -28.76 13.09 -3.25
CA THR A 13 -30.00 12.51 -3.79
C THR A 13 -29.71 11.27 -4.64
N ALA A 14 -30.71 10.42 -4.86
CA ALA A 14 -30.55 9.20 -5.65
C ALA A 14 -30.10 9.49 -7.11
N SER A 15 -30.56 10.59 -7.71
CA SER A 15 -30.14 11.02 -9.05
C SER A 15 -28.68 11.50 -9.07
N GLU A 16 -28.25 12.25 -8.05
CA GLU A 16 -26.86 12.67 -7.88
C GLU A 16 -25.94 11.48 -7.68
N ARG A 17 -26.29 10.53 -6.81
CA ARG A 17 -25.52 9.27 -6.63
C ARG A 17 -25.35 8.51 -7.93
N ARG A 18 -26.42 8.38 -8.74
CA ARG A 18 -26.33 7.72 -10.07
C ARG A 18 -25.43 8.47 -11.05
N ARG A 19 -25.35 9.80 -10.96
CA ARG A 19 -24.43 10.60 -11.77
C ARG A 19 -22.99 10.40 -11.29
N MET A 20 -22.75 10.58 -9.99
CA MET A 20 -21.43 10.35 -9.37
C MET A 20 -20.88 8.96 -9.67
N TYR A 21 -21.73 7.93 -9.58
CA TYR A 21 -21.33 6.56 -9.91
C TYR A 21 -20.91 6.41 -11.37
N ARG A 22 -21.68 6.98 -12.32
CA ARG A 22 -21.33 6.94 -13.75
C ARG A 22 -20.02 7.65 -14.02
N ASP A 23 -19.81 8.81 -13.40
CA ASP A 23 -18.59 9.60 -13.55
C ASP A 23 -17.37 8.85 -12.98
N LEU A 24 -17.52 8.23 -11.80
CA LEU A 24 -16.51 7.38 -11.18
C LEU A 24 -16.19 6.15 -12.05
N ALA A 25 -17.23 5.42 -12.48
CA ALA A 25 -17.06 4.22 -13.30
C ALA A 25 -16.39 4.54 -14.64
N LEU A 26 -16.73 5.67 -15.26
CA LEU A 26 -16.08 6.14 -16.49
C LEU A 26 -14.60 6.47 -16.24
N SER A 27 -14.31 7.19 -15.15
CA SER A 27 -12.94 7.54 -14.75
C SER A 27 -12.09 6.29 -14.50
N LEU A 28 -12.64 5.29 -13.79
CA LEU A 28 -12.00 4.00 -13.56
C LEU A 28 -11.77 3.24 -14.87
N ARG A 29 -12.77 3.11 -15.75
CA ARG A 29 -12.61 2.43 -17.05
C ARG A 29 -11.52 3.05 -17.91
N CYS A 30 -11.50 4.38 -18.01
CA CYS A 30 -10.47 5.09 -18.75
C CYS A 30 -9.08 4.88 -18.13
N GLY A 31 -8.98 5.00 -16.79
CA GLY A 31 -7.75 4.78 -16.06
C GLY A 31 -7.20 3.35 -16.19
N LEU A 32 -8.07 2.34 -16.07
CA LEU A 32 -7.72 0.92 -16.18
C LEU A 32 -7.31 0.55 -17.61
N ARG A 33 -8.00 1.08 -18.62
CA ARG A 33 -7.62 0.88 -20.02
C ARG A 33 -6.21 1.39 -20.30
N ASP A 34 -5.91 2.60 -19.84
CA ASP A 34 -4.58 3.20 -20.01
C ASP A 34 -3.53 2.45 -19.16
N ALA A 35 -3.86 2.03 -17.93
CA ALA A 35 -3.01 1.23 -17.05
C ALA A 35 -2.72 -0.18 -17.59
N ALA A 36 -3.61 -0.74 -18.41
CA ALA A 36 -3.43 -2.04 -19.07
C ALA A 36 -2.68 -1.95 -20.42
N ALA A 37 -2.25 -0.76 -20.83
CA ALA A 37 -1.59 -0.56 -22.12
C ALA A 37 -0.20 -1.21 -22.20
N GLY A 38 0.24 -1.55 -23.42
CA GLY A 38 1.56 -2.14 -23.67
C GLY A 38 2.73 -1.18 -23.43
N PHE A 39 2.48 0.13 -23.43
CA PHE A 39 3.48 1.19 -23.34
C PHE A 39 3.47 1.86 -21.96
N SER A 40 4.66 2.02 -21.36
CA SER A 40 4.85 2.61 -20.02
C SER A 40 4.25 4.02 -19.89
N PHE A 41 4.34 4.87 -20.91
CA PHE A 41 3.75 6.23 -20.87
C PHE A 41 2.23 6.20 -20.66
N LEU A 42 1.53 5.32 -21.38
CA LEU A 42 0.08 5.16 -21.23
C LEU A 42 -0.25 4.59 -19.85
N ARG A 43 0.54 3.62 -19.37
CA ARG A 43 0.34 3.06 -18.03
C ARG A 43 0.51 4.10 -16.93
N LEU A 44 1.55 4.94 -17.00
CA LEU A 44 1.75 6.06 -16.09
C LEU A 44 0.57 7.04 -16.12
N ARG A 45 0.04 7.36 -17.30
CA ARG A 45 -1.15 8.21 -17.44
C ARG A 45 -2.37 7.56 -16.77
N GLY A 46 -2.58 6.26 -17.00
CA GLY A 46 -3.65 5.48 -16.40
C GLY A 46 -3.57 5.44 -14.88
N LEU A 47 -2.41 5.09 -14.32
CA LEU A 47 -2.17 5.06 -12.87
C LEU A 47 -2.40 6.42 -12.20
N ARG A 48 -1.96 7.52 -12.84
CA ARG A 48 -2.25 8.88 -12.34
C ARG A 48 -3.74 9.21 -12.39
N ALA A 49 -4.47 8.73 -13.41
CA ALA A 49 -5.91 8.89 -13.49
C ALA A 49 -6.63 8.10 -12.40
N LEU A 50 -6.19 6.87 -12.13
CA LEU A 50 -6.70 6.04 -11.04
C LEU A 50 -6.47 6.71 -9.68
N LEU A 51 -5.26 7.22 -9.39
CA LEU A 51 -5.01 7.97 -8.15
C LEU A 51 -5.93 9.18 -7.99
N ARG A 52 -6.19 9.92 -9.07
CA ARG A 52 -7.13 11.05 -9.05
C ARG A 52 -8.57 10.58 -8.76
N ALA A 53 -9.00 9.47 -9.34
CA ALA A 53 -10.30 8.87 -9.06
C ALA A 53 -10.44 8.42 -7.60
N LEU A 54 -9.42 7.76 -7.05
CA LEU A 54 -9.40 7.33 -5.65
C LEU A 54 -9.46 8.52 -4.68
N ARG A 55 -8.70 9.58 -4.94
CA ARG A 55 -8.77 10.81 -4.13
C ARG A 55 -10.14 11.46 -4.18
N SER A 56 -10.79 11.48 -5.34
CA SER A 56 -12.15 11.98 -5.47
C SER A 56 -13.16 11.12 -4.71
N ALA A 57 -13.01 9.80 -4.75
CA ALA A 57 -13.88 8.88 -4.02
C ALA A 57 -13.68 8.97 -2.50
N ALA A 58 -12.46 9.26 -2.04
CA ALA A 58 -12.12 9.43 -0.64
C ALA A 58 -12.66 10.73 -0.01
N ALA A 59 -13.20 11.66 -0.82
CA ALA A 59 -13.59 12.99 -0.36
C ALA A 59 -14.86 12.97 0.52
N ASP A 60 -15.75 11.99 0.35
CA ASP A 60 -16.95 11.83 1.15
C ASP A 60 -17.41 10.36 1.26
N ALA A 61 -18.35 10.11 2.18
CA ALA A 61 -18.83 8.76 2.47
C ALA A 61 -19.63 8.15 1.29
N ASP A 62 -20.36 8.98 0.53
CA ASP A 62 -21.08 8.53 -0.66
C ASP A 62 -20.07 8.02 -1.73
N GLY A 63 -19.02 8.79 -2.02
CA GLY A 63 -17.95 8.40 -2.95
C GLY A 63 -17.22 7.13 -2.52
N LEU A 64 -16.96 6.97 -1.23
CA LEU A 64 -16.34 5.76 -0.66
C LEU A 64 -17.21 4.52 -0.91
N GLY A 65 -18.52 4.63 -0.68
CA GLY A 65 -19.49 3.57 -0.96
C GLY A 65 -19.53 3.21 -2.44
N LEU A 66 -19.60 4.21 -3.32
CA LEU A 66 -19.63 4.01 -4.78
C LEU A 66 -18.35 3.33 -5.30
N PHE A 67 -17.19 3.68 -4.76
CA PHE A 67 -15.94 3.00 -5.10
C PHE A 67 -15.96 1.54 -4.66
N ARG A 68 -16.39 1.25 -3.43
CA ARG A 68 -16.52 -0.12 -2.93
C ARG A 68 -17.45 -0.96 -3.82
N ASP A 69 -18.61 -0.42 -4.19
CA ASP A 69 -19.56 -1.10 -5.08
C ASP A 69 -18.96 -1.34 -6.47
N SER A 70 -18.16 -0.40 -6.98
CA SER A 70 -17.49 -0.56 -8.27
C SER A 70 -16.53 -1.76 -8.29
N GLN A 71 -15.88 -2.09 -7.17
CA GLN A 71 -14.92 -3.21 -7.11
C GLN A 71 -15.58 -4.60 -7.17
N ALA A 72 -16.92 -4.68 -7.08
CA ALA A 72 -17.66 -5.92 -7.34
C ALA A 72 -17.81 -6.20 -8.86
N ILE A 73 -17.61 -5.19 -9.71
CA ILE A 73 -17.76 -5.32 -11.16
C ILE A 73 -16.41 -5.59 -11.79
N ARG A 74 -16.30 -6.73 -12.50
CA ARG A 74 -15.04 -7.22 -13.10
C ARG A 74 -14.28 -6.15 -13.90
N ASP A 75 -14.98 -5.40 -14.75
CA ASP A 75 -14.35 -4.38 -15.62
C ASP A 75 -13.84 -3.14 -14.86
N LEU A 76 -14.20 -2.98 -13.58
CA LEU A 76 -13.84 -1.85 -12.74
C LEU A 76 -12.86 -2.25 -11.62
N GLN A 77 -12.46 -3.52 -11.55
CA GLN A 77 -11.52 -4.01 -10.56
C GLN A 77 -10.12 -3.47 -10.83
N VAL A 78 -9.56 -2.77 -9.84
CA VAL A 78 -8.26 -2.15 -9.97
C VAL A 78 -7.12 -3.14 -9.73
N ILE A 79 -7.29 -4.02 -8.74
CA ILE A 79 -6.24 -4.93 -8.26
C ILE A 79 -5.66 -5.83 -9.36
N PRO A 80 -6.47 -6.54 -10.18
CA PRO A 80 -5.93 -7.40 -11.24
C PRO A 80 -5.03 -6.63 -12.22
N VAL A 81 -5.46 -5.43 -12.62
CA VAL A 81 -4.71 -4.61 -13.59
C VAL A 81 -3.34 -4.20 -13.05
N LEU A 82 -3.26 -3.82 -11.77
CA LEU A 82 -1.98 -3.46 -11.15
C LEU A 82 -0.99 -4.62 -11.16
N PHE A 83 -1.43 -5.82 -10.76
CA PHE A 83 -0.57 -7.00 -10.70
C PHE A 83 -0.23 -7.59 -12.07
N GLU A 84 -1.11 -7.45 -13.06
CA GLU A 84 -0.85 -7.95 -14.41
C GLU A 84 0.07 -7.04 -15.24
N HIS A 85 0.04 -5.73 -15.00
CA HIS A 85 0.66 -4.75 -15.88
C HIS A 85 1.80 -3.94 -15.26
N SER A 86 1.80 -3.72 -13.95
CA SER A 86 2.76 -2.79 -13.31
C SER A 86 3.55 -3.40 -12.16
N LEU A 87 2.95 -4.30 -11.37
CA LEU A 87 3.58 -4.97 -10.23
C LEU A 87 4.02 -6.41 -10.53
N ARG A 88 3.70 -6.93 -11.73
CA ARG A 88 4.14 -8.26 -12.14
C ARG A 88 5.67 -8.32 -12.09
N ARG A 89 6.21 -9.36 -11.45
CA ARG A 89 7.61 -9.72 -11.66
C ARG A 89 7.77 -10.02 -13.16
N PRO A 90 8.79 -9.48 -13.86
CA PRO A 90 9.16 -10.09 -15.11
C PRO A 90 9.44 -11.55 -14.75
N ALA A 91 8.63 -12.48 -15.27
CA ALA A 91 8.97 -13.88 -15.20
C ALA A 91 10.40 -13.95 -15.72
N GLY A 92 11.29 -14.59 -14.96
CA GLY A 92 12.66 -14.79 -15.39
C GLY A 92 12.64 -15.23 -16.85
N ASP A 93 13.50 -14.62 -17.65
CA ASP A 93 13.82 -15.07 -19.01
C ASP A 93 12.97 -14.59 -20.19
N ALA A 94 12.34 -13.41 -20.10
CA ALA A 94 11.97 -12.68 -21.32
C ALA A 94 13.18 -11.87 -21.85
N VAL A 95 14.27 -12.55 -22.21
CA VAL A 95 15.21 -11.99 -23.20
C VAL A 95 14.37 -11.81 -24.46
N VAL A 96 14.13 -10.57 -24.86
CA VAL A 96 13.48 -10.29 -26.14
C VAL A 96 14.38 -10.88 -27.21
N THR A 97 13.98 -12.01 -27.79
CA THR A 97 14.78 -12.64 -28.85
C THR A 97 14.75 -11.75 -30.08
N VAL A 98 15.82 -11.77 -30.88
CA VAL A 98 15.89 -10.98 -32.13
C VAL A 98 14.69 -11.28 -33.05
N ALA A 99 14.16 -12.51 -33.00
CA ALA A 99 12.93 -12.90 -33.70
C ALA A 99 11.67 -12.13 -33.25
N GLN A 100 11.56 -11.76 -31.96
CA GLN A 100 10.46 -10.93 -31.44
C GLN A 100 10.61 -9.45 -31.84
N VAL A 101 11.85 -8.96 -31.97
CA VAL A 101 12.15 -7.60 -32.49
C VAL A 101 11.88 -7.52 -33.99
N LEU A 102 12.16 -8.59 -34.73
CA LEU A 102 12.00 -8.67 -36.19
C LEU A 102 10.61 -9.19 -36.64
N GLY A 103 9.68 -9.44 -35.71
CA GLY A 103 8.28 -9.77 -36.04
C GLY A 103 8.06 -11.15 -36.67
N MET A 104 8.92 -12.13 -36.37
CA MET A 104 8.92 -13.45 -37.03
C MET A 104 8.19 -14.57 -36.26
N GLU A 105 7.50 -14.28 -35.15
CA GLU A 105 6.70 -15.25 -34.38
C GLU A 105 5.20 -14.85 -34.35
N PRO A 106 4.26 -15.81 -34.22
CA PRO A 106 2.84 -15.58 -34.44
C PRO A 106 2.26 -14.56 -33.44
N ALA A 107 1.29 -13.80 -33.94
CA ALA A 107 0.61 -12.71 -33.27
C ALA A 107 -0.06 -13.12 -31.95
N ALA A 108 0.59 -12.89 -30.80
CA ALA A 108 -0.09 -12.70 -29.50
C ALA A 108 0.82 -12.25 -28.34
N VAL A 109 2.15 -12.32 -28.46
CA VAL A 109 3.02 -11.78 -27.41
C VAL A 109 3.09 -10.27 -27.58
N ARG A 110 2.10 -9.56 -27.02
CA ARG A 110 2.14 -8.09 -26.90
C ARG A 110 3.49 -7.73 -26.28
N ILE A 111 4.38 -7.12 -27.04
CA ILE A 111 5.64 -6.56 -26.53
C ILE A 111 5.24 -5.58 -25.43
N ARG A 112 5.45 -5.99 -24.17
CA ARG A 112 5.16 -5.16 -22.99
C ARG A 112 6.49 -4.60 -22.53
N SER A 113 6.63 -3.28 -22.54
CA SER A 113 7.78 -2.65 -21.90
C SER A 113 7.78 -3.01 -20.42
N PRO A 114 8.94 -3.35 -19.81
CA PRO A 114 9.02 -3.58 -18.37
C PRO A 114 8.54 -2.35 -17.59
N ALA A 115 8.02 -2.57 -16.39
CA ALA A 115 7.56 -1.47 -15.53
C ALA A 115 8.75 -0.62 -15.09
N THR A 116 8.66 0.68 -15.35
CA THR A 116 9.66 1.64 -14.87
C THR A 116 9.47 1.90 -13.38
N ASP A 117 10.50 2.41 -12.72
CA ASP A 117 10.50 2.78 -11.30
C ASP A 117 9.33 3.72 -10.95
N SER A 118 9.12 4.76 -11.76
CA SER A 118 7.96 5.66 -11.63
C SER A 118 6.61 4.95 -11.77
N GLU A 119 6.53 3.93 -12.61
CA GLU A 119 5.31 3.14 -12.79
C GLU A 119 5.02 2.29 -11.56
N VAL A 120 6.04 1.63 -11.03
CA VAL A 120 5.95 0.82 -9.80
C VAL A 120 5.52 1.69 -8.62
N VAL A 121 6.15 2.84 -8.40
CA VAL A 121 5.78 3.78 -7.32
C VAL A 121 4.31 4.21 -7.43
N LEU A 122 3.83 4.54 -8.64
CA LEU A 122 2.44 4.92 -8.82
C LEU A 122 1.49 3.74 -8.61
N ALA A 123 1.83 2.54 -9.09
CA ALA A 123 1.02 1.35 -8.90
C ALA A 123 0.91 0.97 -7.42
N LEU A 124 2.00 1.06 -6.65
CA LEU A 124 1.99 0.86 -5.20
C LEU A 124 1.08 1.88 -4.50
N ARG A 125 1.13 3.17 -4.87
CA ARG A 125 0.22 4.18 -4.33
C ARG A 125 -1.25 3.94 -4.67
N VAL A 126 -1.54 3.44 -5.89
CA VAL A 126 -2.91 3.06 -6.27
C VAL A 126 -3.36 1.88 -5.41
N LEU A 127 -2.51 0.85 -5.27
CA LEU A 127 -2.79 -0.32 -4.43
C LEU A 127 -3.08 0.07 -2.98
N GLN A 128 -2.21 0.90 -2.40
CA GLN A 128 -2.39 1.46 -1.05
C GLN A 128 -3.75 2.15 -0.93
N GLY A 129 -4.08 3.07 -1.84
CA GLY A 129 -5.36 3.78 -1.83
C GLY A 129 -6.56 2.84 -1.96
N CYS A 130 -6.48 1.82 -2.82
CA CYS A 130 -7.54 0.83 -2.96
C CYS A 130 -7.79 0.05 -1.67
N CYS A 131 -6.73 -0.39 -0.97
CA CYS A 131 -6.84 -1.11 0.29
C CYS A 131 -7.40 -0.25 1.42
N LEU A 132 -7.01 1.03 1.50
CA LEU A 132 -7.52 1.96 2.51
C LEU A 132 -9.00 2.33 2.29
N LEU A 133 -9.45 2.39 1.03
CA LEU A 133 -10.85 2.74 0.70
C LEU A 133 -11.79 1.52 0.71
N CYS A 134 -11.27 0.34 0.39
CA CYS A 134 -12.06 -0.88 0.29
C CYS A 134 -11.28 -2.06 0.91
N PRO A 135 -11.69 -2.56 2.09
CA PRO A 135 -11.05 -3.71 2.72
C PRO A 135 -11.01 -4.95 1.83
N GLY A 136 -12.04 -5.13 0.98
CA GLY A 136 -12.08 -6.22 -0.01
C GLY A 136 -10.94 -6.18 -1.03
N CYS A 137 -10.32 -5.02 -1.27
CA CYS A 137 -9.15 -4.91 -2.14
C CYS A 137 -7.92 -5.59 -1.54
N ALA A 138 -7.72 -5.55 -0.21
CA ALA A 138 -6.60 -6.25 0.44
C ALA A 138 -6.73 -7.78 0.28
N ALA A 139 -7.95 -8.30 0.48
CA ALA A 139 -8.25 -9.72 0.25
C ALA A 139 -8.16 -10.12 -1.24
N ALA A 140 -8.53 -9.22 -2.16
CA ALA A 140 -8.32 -9.46 -3.59
C ALA A 140 -6.83 -9.48 -3.95
N ALA A 141 -6.02 -8.64 -3.31
CA ALA A 141 -4.58 -8.55 -3.55
C ALA A 141 -3.83 -9.80 -3.05
N HIS A 142 -4.29 -10.42 -1.95
CA HIS A 142 -3.77 -11.71 -1.46
C HIS A 142 -3.69 -12.77 -2.57
N ARG A 143 -4.69 -12.84 -3.47
CA ARG A 143 -4.73 -13.79 -4.60
C ARG A 143 -3.61 -13.62 -5.63
N TYR A 144 -2.87 -12.51 -5.56
CA TYR A 144 -1.74 -12.18 -6.43
C TYR A 144 -0.41 -12.19 -5.67
N ASP A 145 -0.34 -12.86 -4.51
CA ASP A 145 0.82 -12.88 -3.63
C ASP A 145 1.32 -11.48 -3.28
N ALA A 146 0.39 -10.53 -3.06
CA ALA A 146 0.71 -9.11 -2.95
C ALA A 146 1.82 -8.81 -1.94
N VAL A 147 1.77 -9.44 -0.76
CA VAL A 147 2.77 -9.27 0.29
C VAL A 147 4.16 -9.68 -0.21
N LYS A 148 4.29 -10.85 -0.84
CA LYS A 148 5.54 -11.34 -1.42
C LYS A 148 6.06 -10.44 -2.52
N VAL A 149 5.18 -9.96 -3.40
CA VAL A 149 5.54 -9.02 -4.49
C VAL A 149 6.08 -7.72 -3.91
N VAL A 150 5.37 -7.12 -2.95
CA VAL A 150 5.77 -5.84 -2.36
C VAL A 150 7.05 -5.99 -1.52
N LEU A 151 7.21 -7.07 -0.76
CA LEU A 151 8.47 -7.37 -0.06
C LEU A 151 9.63 -7.56 -1.03
N ASN A 152 9.42 -8.20 -2.18
CA ASN A 152 10.47 -8.32 -3.18
C ASN A 152 10.87 -6.94 -3.76
N ILE A 153 9.89 -6.07 -4.05
CA ILE A 153 10.18 -4.71 -4.51
C ILE A 153 10.97 -3.94 -3.43
N LEU A 154 10.56 -4.03 -2.16
CA LEU A 154 11.27 -3.45 -1.02
C LEU A 154 12.74 -3.91 -0.96
N MET A 155 13.01 -5.20 -1.18
CA MET A 155 14.38 -5.72 -1.08
C MET A 155 15.25 -5.43 -2.31
N THR A 156 14.66 -5.17 -3.48
CA THR A 156 15.41 -5.16 -4.76
C THR A 156 15.43 -3.83 -5.51
N ARG A 157 14.51 -2.90 -5.22
CA ARG A 157 14.37 -1.62 -5.94
C ARG A 157 14.95 -0.44 -5.15
N GLY A 158 14.90 0.74 -5.76
CA GLY A 158 15.46 1.97 -5.21
C GLY A 158 14.69 2.55 -4.03
N ILE A 159 15.26 3.62 -3.47
CA ILE A 159 14.79 4.31 -2.26
C ILE A 159 13.31 4.74 -2.36
N LEU A 160 12.88 5.23 -3.53
CA LEU A 160 11.51 5.72 -3.72
C LEU A 160 10.48 4.58 -3.68
N GLU A 161 10.80 3.46 -4.31
CA GLU A 161 9.99 2.25 -4.29
C GLU A 161 9.93 1.68 -2.89
N GLN A 162 11.08 1.59 -2.20
CA GLN A 162 11.18 1.08 -0.84
C GLN A 162 10.27 1.83 0.13
N ARG A 163 10.34 3.17 0.13
CA ARG A 163 9.49 4.00 0.97
C ARG A 163 8.01 3.77 0.69
N THR A 164 7.65 3.67 -0.59
CA THR A 164 6.25 3.44 -1.00
C THR A 164 5.78 2.02 -0.67
N CYS A 165 6.68 1.02 -0.70
CA CYS A 165 6.37 -0.36 -0.32
C CYS A 165 5.95 -0.46 1.14
N LEU A 166 6.59 0.26 2.06
CA LEU A 166 6.27 0.23 3.48
C LEU A 166 4.84 0.75 3.74
N ASP A 167 4.49 1.89 3.14
CA ASP A 167 3.13 2.45 3.22
C ASP A 167 2.08 1.50 2.60
N THR A 168 2.44 0.82 1.51
CA THR A 168 1.57 -0.16 0.83
C THR A 168 1.41 -1.44 1.64
N LEU A 169 2.49 -1.93 2.27
CA LEU A 169 2.45 -3.09 3.16
C LEU A 169 1.55 -2.83 4.36
N LEU A 170 1.63 -1.65 4.99
CA LEU A 170 0.70 -1.30 6.07
C LEU A 170 -0.75 -1.40 5.59
N ALA A 171 -1.08 -0.80 4.45
CA ALA A 171 -2.44 -0.83 3.91
C ALA A 171 -2.92 -2.25 3.53
N LEU A 172 -2.02 -3.14 3.10
CA LEU A 172 -2.34 -4.55 2.83
C LEU A 172 -2.58 -5.37 4.10
N LEU A 173 -1.87 -5.04 5.18
CA LEU A 173 -1.89 -5.80 6.44
C LEU A 173 -2.98 -5.34 7.40
N VAL A 174 -3.38 -4.07 7.32
CA VAL A 174 -4.50 -3.53 8.11
C VAL A 174 -5.75 -4.33 7.80
N ASP A 175 -6.36 -4.89 8.85
CA ASP A 175 -7.64 -5.60 8.78
C ASP A 175 -7.72 -6.80 7.81
N CYS A 176 -6.58 -7.37 7.40
CA CYS A 176 -6.55 -8.56 6.53
C CYS A 176 -5.64 -9.65 7.12
N SER A 177 -6.26 -10.69 7.68
CA SER A 177 -5.57 -11.80 8.34
C SER A 177 -4.71 -12.62 7.38
N GLU A 178 -5.18 -12.83 6.15
CA GLU A 178 -4.51 -13.60 5.11
C GLU A 178 -3.17 -12.94 4.74
N ASN A 179 -3.19 -11.63 4.48
CA ASN A 179 -1.96 -10.88 4.24
C ASN A 179 -1.03 -10.85 5.47
N GLN A 180 -1.57 -10.82 6.69
CA GLN A 180 -0.75 -10.90 7.91
C GLN A 180 -0.03 -12.26 8.04
N MET A 181 -0.70 -13.35 7.68
CA MET A 181 -0.12 -14.68 7.64
C MET A 181 0.97 -14.76 6.56
N ASP A 182 0.68 -14.31 5.33
CA ASP A 182 1.67 -14.23 4.26
C ASP A 182 2.91 -13.42 4.67
N PHE A 183 2.71 -12.31 5.39
CA PHE A 183 3.82 -11.47 5.85
C PHE A 183 4.74 -12.19 6.83
N LYS A 184 4.16 -13.01 7.71
CA LYS A 184 4.95 -13.87 8.61
C LYS A 184 5.66 -14.98 7.84
N GLU A 185 4.96 -15.67 6.94
CA GLU A 185 5.55 -16.75 6.12
C GLU A 185 6.67 -16.26 5.20
N GLN A 186 6.65 -14.98 4.82
CA GLN A 186 7.70 -14.35 4.02
C GLN A 186 8.82 -13.72 4.88
N ASP A 187 8.88 -13.99 6.18
CA ASP A 187 9.83 -13.39 7.15
C ASP A 187 9.86 -11.85 7.02
N GLY A 188 8.69 -11.25 6.82
CA GLY A 188 8.55 -9.83 6.50
C GLY A 188 9.16 -8.93 7.57
N LEU A 189 8.99 -9.29 8.85
CA LEU A 189 9.56 -8.52 9.96
C LEU A 189 11.10 -8.59 9.97
N ASN A 190 11.68 -9.76 9.67
CA ASN A 190 13.14 -9.92 9.60
C ASN A 190 13.71 -9.08 8.45
N LYS A 191 13.06 -9.08 7.27
CA LYS A 191 13.47 -8.24 6.14
C LYS A 191 13.46 -6.75 6.48
N ILE A 192 12.46 -6.29 7.24
CA ILE A 192 12.42 -4.91 7.72
C ILE A 192 13.53 -4.65 8.74
N ALA A 193 13.78 -5.59 9.66
CA ALA A 193 14.87 -5.48 10.61
C ALA A 193 16.24 -5.38 9.93
N ASP A 194 16.47 -6.18 8.87
CA ASP A 194 17.70 -6.13 8.07
C ASP A 194 17.91 -4.74 7.45
N ILE A 195 16.84 -4.10 6.96
CA ILE A 195 16.93 -2.75 6.38
C ILE A 195 17.21 -1.70 7.46
N VAL A 196 16.50 -1.74 8.60
CA VAL A 196 16.63 -0.72 9.66
C VAL A 196 18.03 -0.75 10.30
N LYS A 197 18.55 -1.96 10.52
CA LYS A 197 19.83 -2.17 11.20
C LYS A 197 21.04 -1.98 10.30
N ASP A 198 20.88 -2.05 8.98
CA ASP A 198 22.00 -1.86 8.05
C ASP A 198 22.42 -0.37 8.04
N PRO A 199 23.61 -0.05 8.59
CA PRO A 199 24.07 1.35 8.69
C PRO A 199 24.42 1.95 7.32
N ASN A 200 24.53 1.14 6.27
CA ASN A 200 24.84 1.60 4.91
C ASN A 200 23.58 1.93 4.10
N ARG A 201 22.38 1.72 4.65
CA ARG A 201 21.12 2.09 3.99
C ARG A 201 20.83 3.57 4.16
N ASP A 202 20.08 4.10 3.21
CA ASP A 202 19.59 5.47 3.26
C ASP A 202 18.77 5.73 4.54
N ASP A 203 19.12 6.79 5.26
CA ASP A 203 18.49 7.12 6.55
C ASP A 203 16.98 7.36 6.42
N ASN A 204 16.49 7.87 5.27
CA ASN A 204 15.05 8.04 5.07
C ASN A 204 14.33 6.69 4.93
N VAL A 205 15.00 5.67 4.39
CA VAL A 205 14.43 4.31 4.30
C VAL A 205 14.41 3.68 5.69
N ARG A 206 15.49 3.82 6.46
CA ARG A 206 15.59 3.32 7.84
C ARG A 206 14.53 3.96 8.74
N LEU A 207 14.40 5.28 8.67
CA LEU A 207 13.36 6.04 9.38
C LEU A 207 11.96 5.57 8.97
N LYS A 208 11.72 5.38 7.68
CA LYS A 208 10.41 4.92 7.19
C LYS A 208 10.09 3.49 7.65
N CYS A 209 11.09 2.64 7.81
CA CYS A 209 10.91 1.31 8.38
C CYS A 209 10.57 1.40 9.88
N SER A 210 11.15 2.34 10.63
CA SER A 210 10.76 2.60 12.02
C SER A 210 9.31 3.11 12.14
N GLU A 211 8.88 4.02 11.26
CA GLU A 211 7.46 4.42 11.16
C GLU A 211 6.56 3.20 10.90
N PHE A 212 6.96 2.32 9.99
CA PHE A 212 6.25 1.08 9.71
C PHE A 212 6.11 0.21 10.96
N LEU A 213 7.19 0.00 11.72
CA LEU A 213 7.18 -0.85 12.92
C LEU A 213 6.24 -0.30 14.00
N LEU A 214 6.23 1.01 14.20
CA LEU A 214 5.31 1.69 15.12
C LEU A 214 3.85 1.43 14.71
N LEU A 215 3.51 1.69 13.45
CA LEU A 215 2.14 1.54 12.95
C LEU A 215 1.70 0.06 12.90
N TYR A 216 2.59 -0.85 12.52
CA TYR A 216 2.33 -2.29 12.45
C TYR A 216 2.03 -2.87 13.85
N SER A 217 2.80 -2.46 14.86
CA SER A 217 2.59 -2.85 16.27
C SER A 217 1.25 -2.34 16.81
N GLY A 218 0.84 -1.13 16.42
CA GLY A 218 -0.45 -0.54 16.81
C GLY A 218 -1.65 -1.31 16.26
N ASN A 219 -1.62 -1.64 14.96
CA ASN A 219 -2.73 -2.34 14.29
C ASN A 219 -3.00 -3.73 14.88
N ALA A 220 -1.98 -4.42 15.39
CA ALA A 220 -2.16 -5.72 16.02
C ALA A 220 -2.93 -5.67 17.35
N LYS A 221 -3.01 -4.50 18.00
CA LYS A 221 -3.62 -4.37 19.33
C LYS A 221 -5.12 -4.14 19.33
N GLU A 222 -5.67 -3.59 18.26
CA GLU A 222 -7.03 -3.06 18.21
C GLU A 222 -8.11 -4.14 17.94
N LYS A 223 -7.74 -5.28 17.34
CA LYS A 223 -8.72 -6.31 16.93
C LYS A 223 -8.56 -7.71 17.51
N TYR A 224 -7.59 -7.92 18.39
CA TYR A 224 -7.46 -9.20 19.09
C TYR A 224 -7.42 -8.99 20.61
N CYS A 225 -8.60 -9.08 21.23
CA CYS A 225 -8.74 -9.46 22.64
C CYS A 225 -8.44 -10.96 22.83
N SER A 226 -7.37 -11.47 22.21
CA SER A 226 -6.74 -12.74 22.54
C SER A 226 -5.27 -12.45 22.83
N ALA A 227 -4.82 -12.68 24.06
CA ALA A 227 -3.46 -12.41 24.52
C ALA A 227 -2.36 -13.07 23.64
N ALA A 228 -2.71 -14.12 22.87
CA ALA A 228 -1.79 -14.92 22.06
C ALA A 228 -1.22 -14.23 20.81
N SER A 229 -1.93 -13.28 20.18
CA SER A 229 -1.41 -12.56 19.00
C SER A 229 -0.54 -11.36 19.39
N LYS A 230 -0.83 -10.74 20.54
CA LYS A 230 -0.02 -9.67 21.14
C LYS A 230 1.33 -10.19 21.66
N SER A 231 1.34 -11.38 22.28
CA SER A 231 2.58 -12.00 22.76
C SER A 231 3.54 -12.31 21.61
N ASN A 232 3.03 -12.79 20.47
CA ASN A 232 3.87 -13.20 19.35
C ASN A 232 4.62 -12.02 18.69
N ILE A 233 3.92 -10.92 18.37
CA ILE A 233 4.60 -9.75 17.73
C ILE A 233 5.59 -9.08 18.68
N GLN A 234 5.24 -8.96 19.97
CA GLN A 234 6.16 -8.38 20.96
C GLN A 234 7.40 -9.27 21.13
N GLU A 235 7.25 -10.59 21.18
CA GLU A 235 8.36 -11.53 21.23
C GLU A 235 9.24 -11.47 19.98
N ASP A 236 8.65 -11.38 18.79
CA ASP A 236 9.40 -11.25 17.54
C ASP A 236 10.19 -9.93 17.50
N LEU A 237 9.57 -8.82 17.91
CA LEU A 237 10.26 -7.53 18.05
C LEU A 237 11.38 -7.59 19.09
N LYS A 238 11.18 -8.28 20.22
CA LYS A 238 12.22 -8.46 21.25
C LYS A 238 13.41 -9.26 20.72
N LYS A 239 13.16 -10.35 19.99
CA LYS A 239 14.22 -11.16 19.37
C LYS A 239 15.02 -10.37 18.34
N LEU A 240 14.35 -9.52 17.56
CA LEU A 240 14.99 -8.75 16.51
C LEU A 240 15.68 -7.50 17.07
N PHE A 241 15.03 -6.69 17.91
CA PHE A 241 15.51 -5.36 18.28
C PHE A 241 15.90 -5.20 19.76
N GLY A 242 15.75 -6.26 20.55
CA GLY A 242 16.00 -6.24 21.99
C GLY A 242 14.81 -5.75 22.82
N GLU A 243 14.87 -6.01 24.12
CA GLU A 243 13.77 -5.77 25.07
C GLU A 243 13.36 -4.29 25.15
N GLN A 244 14.33 -3.38 25.18
CA GLN A 244 14.09 -1.94 25.34
C GLN A 244 13.37 -1.34 24.12
N CYS A 245 13.89 -1.57 22.92
CA CYS A 245 13.29 -1.07 21.68
C CYS A 245 11.90 -1.67 21.45
N ALA A 246 11.74 -2.99 21.64
CA ALA A 246 10.44 -3.64 21.49
C ALA A 246 9.40 -3.11 22.48
N SER A 247 9.78 -2.89 23.73
CA SER A 247 8.89 -2.32 24.76
C SER A 247 8.47 -0.90 24.41
N PHE A 248 9.38 -0.09 23.88
CA PHE A 248 9.09 1.27 23.41
C PHE A 248 8.10 1.26 22.22
N ILE A 249 8.38 0.49 21.17
CA ILE A 249 7.49 0.36 20.01
C ILE A 249 6.09 -0.08 20.44
N CYS A 250 6.01 -1.03 21.37
CA CYS A 250 4.73 -1.51 21.87
C CYS A 250 4.00 -0.47 22.75
N SER A 251 4.70 0.37 23.51
CA SER A 251 4.08 1.34 24.44
C SER A 251 3.54 2.59 23.74
N MET A 252 4.17 3.04 22.65
CA MET A 252 3.78 4.25 21.93
C MET A 252 2.45 4.15 21.16
N ASN A 253 1.90 2.95 21.04
CA ASN A 253 0.59 2.68 20.42
C ASN A 253 -0.63 3.29 21.16
N LEU A 254 -0.42 4.02 22.27
CA LEU A 254 -1.48 4.61 23.09
C LEU A 254 -1.86 6.05 22.70
N PHE A 255 -1.08 6.75 21.86
CA PHE A 255 -1.21 8.20 21.66
C PHE A 255 -2.12 8.66 20.48
N SER A 256 -2.78 7.74 19.77
CA SER A 256 -3.30 8.06 18.42
C SER A 256 -4.70 8.71 18.34
N SER A 257 -5.40 8.94 19.46
CA SER A 257 -6.82 9.34 19.43
C SER A 257 -7.11 10.86 19.56
N THR A 258 -6.13 11.72 19.86
CA THR A 258 -6.41 13.14 20.22
C THR A 258 -5.81 14.23 19.35
N LEU A 259 -4.93 13.94 18.38
CA LEU A 259 -4.24 14.99 17.61
C LEU A 259 -4.65 15.12 16.14
N GLY A 260 -4.41 16.29 15.55
CA GLY A 260 -4.69 16.61 14.13
C GLY A 260 -3.67 15.99 13.16
N SER A 261 -4.05 15.79 11.89
CA SER A 261 -3.29 15.01 10.90
C SER A 261 -1.85 15.47 10.64
N HIS A 262 -1.59 16.78 10.65
CA HIS A 262 -0.25 17.33 10.42
C HIS A 262 0.67 17.15 11.63
N VAL A 263 0.10 17.20 12.84
CA VAL A 263 0.85 16.97 14.07
C VAL A 263 1.17 15.48 14.21
N LYS A 264 0.25 14.59 13.81
CA LYS A 264 0.48 13.14 13.77
C LYS A 264 1.69 12.74 12.92
N GLN A 265 1.91 13.40 11.78
CA GLN A 265 3.04 13.04 10.91
C GLN A 265 4.38 13.45 11.53
N SER A 266 4.48 14.66 12.07
CA SER A 266 5.70 15.14 12.73
C SER A 266 6.00 14.37 14.03
N GLU A 267 4.97 13.99 14.78
CA GLU A 267 5.11 13.13 15.95
C GLU A 267 5.56 11.72 15.58
N LEU A 268 4.99 11.13 14.53
CA LEU A 268 5.38 9.80 14.06
C LEU A 268 6.84 9.78 13.61
N SER A 269 7.30 10.80 12.88
CA SER A 269 8.71 10.89 12.48
C SER A 269 9.62 11.03 13.69
N PHE A 270 9.24 11.85 14.67
CA PHE A 270 10.01 12.00 15.91
C PHE A 270 10.10 10.69 16.71
N LEU A 271 8.99 9.95 16.84
CA LEU A 271 9.00 8.64 17.48
C LEU A 271 9.84 7.63 16.68
N ALA A 272 9.81 7.70 15.35
CA ALA A 272 10.60 6.83 14.49
C ALA A 272 12.11 7.10 14.62
N GLU A 273 12.53 8.35 14.84
CA GLU A 273 13.90 8.71 15.18
C GLU A 273 14.32 8.07 16.51
N GLN A 274 13.49 8.18 17.55
CA GLN A 274 13.76 7.53 18.84
C GLN A 274 13.90 6.01 18.72
N VAL A 275 13.09 5.36 17.87
CA VAL A 275 13.21 3.92 17.59
C VAL A 275 14.60 3.58 17.03
N LEU A 276 15.15 4.42 16.14
CA LEU A 276 16.49 4.22 15.60
C LEU A 276 17.58 4.40 16.67
N ASP A 277 17.43 5.39 17.55
CA ASP A 277 18.35 5.63 18.65
C ASP A 277 18.42 4.41 19.59
N TYR A 278 17.27 3.80 19.91
CA TYR A 278 17.21 2.56 20.71
C TYR A 278 17.85 1.35 20.02
N MET A 279 18.09 1.39 18.71
CA MET A 279 18.72 0.30 17.95
C MET A 279 20.23 0.47 17.76
N GLN A 280 20.79 1.65 18.06
CA GLN A 280 22.23 1.84 18.00
C GLN A 280 22.90 1.14 19.19
N PRO A 281 23.96 0.34 18.96
CA PRO A 281 24.74 -0.19 20.06
C PRO A 281 25.45 0.97 20.77
N TYR A 282 25.29 1.05 22.09
CA TYR A 282 26.08 1.93 22.97
C TYR A 282 27.57 1.60 22.91
#